data_AF-A0A183F3P1-F1
#
_entry.id   AF-A0A183F3P1-F1
#
_cell.length_a   1.000
_cell.length_b   1.000
_cell.length_c   1.000
_cell.angle_alpha   90.00
_cell.angle_beta   90.00
_cell.angle_gamma   90.00
#
_symmetry.space_group_name_H-M   'P 1'
#
loop_
_entity.id
_entity.type
_entity.pdbx_description
1 polymer ?
#
loop_
_entity_poly.entity_id
_entity_poly.type
_entity_poly.pdbx_seq_one_letter_code
_entity_poly.pdbx_strand_id
1 'polypeptide(L)'
;MSSSSKQLNGVMLAALMVFKSLDVERARLTYNLCYSKRKMVCRKHYREAATCIADEVTMAVGGLPSQGNYTRFLSQGFEIPHHLLESLNTHARQLEESLLITPANIGHFVDGSFSPLNQSEGTESFDQNIFGKRRRVMHEKKLDEENVTAPITESDVKVRLSVSSAEDVSTNHKDLFLGGVVKTEEP
;
A
#
# COMPACT_ATOMS: atom_id res chain seq x y z
N MET A 1 -15.04 -3.04 21.83
CA MET A 1 -15.07 -2.21 20.60
C MET A 1 -14.93 -3.16 19.43
N SER A 2 -15.84 -3.10 18.46
CA SER A 2 -15.88 -4.04 17.33
C SER A 2 -14.56 -3.99 16.56
N SER A 3 -13.96 -5.15 16.30
CA SER A 3 -12.73 -5.29 15.50
C SER A 3 -12.74 -4.41 14.26
N SER A 4 -13.90 -4.34 13.58
CA SER A 4 -14.17 -3.51 12.40
C SER A 4 -13.66 -2.07 12.49
N SER A 5 -13.88 -1.36 13.60
CA SER A 5 -13.43 0.05 13.72
C SER A 5 -11.91 0.19 13.71
N LYS A 6 -11.20 -0.80 14.27
CA LYS A 6 -9.74 -0.84 14.31
C LYS A 6 -9.16 -1.04 12.91
N GLN A 7 -9.76 -1.95 12.13
CA GLN A 7 -9.33 -2.18 10.75
C GLN A 7 -9.63 -0.97 9.85
N LEU A 8 -10.78 -0.33 10.00
CA LEU A 8 -11.11 0.87 9.20
C LEU A 8 -10.14 2.04 9.47
N ASN A 9 -9.78 2.26 10.74
CA ASN A 9 -8.76 3.26 11.10
C ASN A 9 -7.38 2.86 10.56
N GLY A 10 -7.07 1.57 10.54
CA GLY A 10 -5.88 1.00 9.91
C GLY A 10 -5.81 1.29 8.42
N VAL A 11 -6.89 1.00 7.68
CA VAL A 11 -7.00 1.28 6.24
C VAL A 11 -6.76 2.75 5.94
N MET A 12 -7.45 3.64 6.68
CA MET A 12 -7.29 5.08 6.51
C MET A 12 -5.84 5.53 6.72
N LEU A 13 -5.21 5.16 7.82
CA LEU A 13 -3.84 5.61 8.13
C LEU A 13 -2.81 5.00 7.17
N ALA A 14 -2.94 3.72 6.86
CA ALA A 14 -2.09 3.07 5.86
C ALA A 14 -2.19 3.77 4.50
N ALA A 15 -3.40 4.12 4.06
CA ALA A 15 -3.60 4.87 2.82
C ALA A 15 -2.96 6.27 2.88
N LEU A 16 -3.08 6.99 3.99
CA LEU A 16 -2.41 8.29 4.15
C LEU A 16 -0.87 8.15 4.15
N MET A 17 -0.32 7.06 4.69
CA MET A 17 1.11 6.78 4.63
C MET A 17 1.56 6.53 3.18
N VAL A 18 0.84 5.68 2.45
CA VAL A 18 1.15 5.32 1.06
C VAL A 18 1.00 6.53 0.12
N PHE A 19 -0.13 7.24 0.17
CA PHE A 19 -0.48 8.24 -0.86
C PHE A 19 -0.17 9.68 -0.47
N LYS A 20 0.00 9.98 0.83
CA LYS A 20 0.24 11.34 1.33
C LYS A 20 1.55 11.47 2.09
N SER A 21 2.37 10.42 2.09
CA SER A 21 3.66 10.38 2.80
C SER A 21 3.51 10.75 4.28
N LEU A 22 2.42 10.29 4.92
CA LEU A 22 2.26 10.43 6.36
C LEU A 22 3.38 9.68 7.07
N ASP A 23 4.04 10.37 7.99
CA ASP A 23 5.13 9.80 8.78
C ASP A 23 4.63 8.65 9.67
N VAL A 24 5.43 7.57 9.75
CA VAL A 24 5.10 6.35 10.51
C VAL A 24 4.86 6.65 11.98
N GLU A 25 5.67 7.51 12.61
CA GLU A 25 5.52 7.84 14.03
C GLU A 25 4.22 8.59 14.27
N ARG A 26 3.90 9.56 13.40
CA ARG A 26 2.63 10.31 13.47
C ARG A 26 1.43 9.40 13.24
N ALA A 27 1.52 8.50 12.28
CA ALA A 27 0.47 7.54 12.00
C ALA A 27 0.23 6.61 13.20
N ARG A 28 1.30 6.10 13.83
CA ARG A 28 1.21 5.24 15.02
C ARG A 28 0.64 5.98 16.24
N LEU A 29 1.07 7.22 16.47
CA LEU A 29 0.49 8.08 17.51
C LEU A 29 -1.01 8.31 17.26
N THR A 30 -1.40 8.61 16.03
CA THR A 30 -2.80 8.82 15.65
C THR A 30 -3.61 7.54 15.85
N TYR A 31 -3.08 6.39 15.44
CA TYR A 31 -3.71 5.09 15.61
C TYR A 31 -4.00 4.78 17.09
N ASN A 32 -2.99 4.98 17.95
CA ASN A 32 -3.14 4.80 19.40
C ASN A 32 -4.14 5.78 20.01
N LEU A 33 -4.18 7.03 19.56
CA LEU A 33 -5.17 8.02 20.01
C LEU A 33 -6.59 7.63 19.59
N CYS A 34 -6.77 7.13 18.37
CA CYS A 34 -8.05 6.63 17.89
C CYS A 34 -8.54 5.43 18.70
N TYR A 35 -7.63 4.52 19.05
CA TYR A 35 -7.96 3.33 19.83
C TYR A 35 -8.23 3.65 21.31
N SER A 36 -7.29 4.29 21.99
CA SER A 36 -7.33 4.49 23.44
C SER A 36 -8.29 5.58 23.88
N LYS A 37 -8.42 6.65 23.09
CA LYS A 37 -9.24 7.83 23.43
C LYS A 37 -10.52 7.94 22.60
N ARG A 38 -10.82 6.94 21.75
CA ARG A 38 -11.94 6.93 20.79
C ARG A 38 -12.02 8.22 19.96
N LYS A 39 -10.87 8.84 19.68
CA LYS A 39 -10.83 10.07 18.88
C LYS A 39 -11.03 9.71 17.41
N MET A 40 -11.94 10.41 16.76
CA MET A 40 -12.17 10.26 15.33
C MET A 40 -11.21 11.16 14.56
N VAL A 41 -10.63 10.64 13.48
CA VAL A 41 -9.93 11.47 12.50
C VAL A 41 -10.97 12.31 11.74
N CYS A 42 -10.58 13.52 11.32
CA CYS A 42 -11.52 14.41 10.66
C CYS A 42 -12.04 13.80 9.34
N ARG A 43 -13.29 14.11 9.01
CA ARG A 43 -13.95 13.58 7.81
C ARG A 43 -13.19 13.91 6.53
N LYS A 44 -12.47 15.03 6.49
CA LYS A 44 -11.63 15.42 5.36
C LYS A 44 -10.54 14.38 5.08
N HIS A 45 -9.75 13.99 6.08
CA HIS A 45 -8.70 12.99 5.87
C HIS A 45 -9.27 11.59 5.61
N TYR A 46 -10.42 11.27 6.21
CA TYR A 46 -11.14 10.02 5.94
C TYR A 46 -11.54 9.92 4.46
N ARG A 47 -12.19 10.98 3.93
CA ARG A 47 -12.56 11.05 2.51
C ARG A 47 -11.33 11.10 1.59
N GLU A 48 -10.30 11.84 1.97
CA GLU A 48 -9.07 11.93 1.18
C GLU A 48 -8.38 10.57 1.03
N ALA A 49 -8.30 9.78 2.11
CA ALA A 49 -7.80 8.42 2.05
C ALA A 49 -8.65 7.53 1.13
N ALA A 50 -9.98 7.61 1.25
CA ALA A 50 -10.90 6.85 0.41
C ALA A 50 -10.80 7.21 -1.07
N THR A 51 -10.67 8.50 -1.40
CA THR A 51 -10.45 8.97 -2.77
C THR A 51 -9.15 8.42 -3.33
N CYS A 52 -8.04 8.46 -2.58
CA CYS A 52 -6.77 7.90 -3.07
C CYS A 52 -6.85 6.39 -3.34
N ILE A 53 -7.50 5.63 -2.47
CA ILE A 53 -7.73 4.19 -2.70
C ILE A 53 -8.57 3.98 -3.95
N ALA A 54 -9.67 4.72 -4.09
CA ALA A 54 -10.58 4.56 -5.22
C ALA A 54 -9.93 4.93 -6.55
N ASP A 55 -9.11 5.99 -6.57
CA ASP A 55 -8.33 6.41 -7.73
C ASP A 55 -7.31 5.34 -8.13
N GLU A 56 -6.57 4.77 -7.16
CA GLU A 56 -5.60 3.70 -7.42
C GLU A 56 -6.27 2.43 -7.97
N VAL A 57 -7.40 2.00 -7.40
CA VAL A 57 -8.19 0.88 -7.93
C VAL A 57 -8.65 1.16 -9.35
N THR A 58 -9.13 2.37 -9.60
CA THR A 58 -9.62 2.78 -10.93
C THR A 58 -8.50 2.78 -11.97
N MET A 59 -7.31 3.29 -11.59
CA MET A 59 -6.11 3.27 -12.43
C MET A 59 -5.66 1.85 -12.77
N ALA A 60 -5.64 0.95 -11.78
CA ALA A 60 -5.23 -0.44 -11.98
C ALA A 60 -6.17 -1.22 -12.91
N VAL A 61 -7.45 -0.90 -12.88
CA VAL A 61 -8.48 -1.51 -13.74
C VAL A 61 -8.48 -0.92 -15.16
N GLY A 62 -7.85 0.24 -15.38
CA GLY A 62 -7.87 0.94 -16.66
C GLY A 62 -9.20 1.67 -16.95
N GLY A 63 -10.02 1.90 -15.92
CA GLY A 63 -11.22 2.71 -16.04
C GLY A 63 -10.89 4.20 -15.90
N LEU A 64 -11.53 5.08 -16.67
CA LEU A 64 -11.51 6.51 -16.36
C LEU A 64 -12.44 6.75 -15.16
N PRO A 65 -12.00 7.43 -14.09
CA PRO A 65 -12.89 7.80 -13.00
C PRO A 65 -13.92 8.80 -13.55
N SER A 66 -15.14 8.33 -13.83
CA SER A 66 -16.28 9.22 -13.96
C SER A 66 -16.45 9.88 -12.60
N GLN A 67 -16.05 11.15 -12.49
CA GLN A 67 -16.04 11.95 -11.27
C GLN A 67 -17.28 11.67 -10.41
N GLY A 68 -17.06 11.07 -9.24
CA GLY A 68 -18.05 11.04 -8.16
C GLY A 68 -18.80 9.73 -7.92
N ASN A 69 -18.59 8.66 -8.71
CA ASN A 69 -19.33 7.38 -8.54
C ASN A 69 -18.48 6.21 -7.98
N TYR A 70 -17.59 6.49 -7.03
CA TYR A 70 -16.71 5.47 -6.41
C TYR A 70 -17.45 4.35 -5.65
N THR A 71 -18.67 4.62 -5.16
CA THR A 71 -19.51 3.69 -4.38
C THR A 71 -19.99 2.48 -5.18
N ARG A 72 -20.21 2.65 -6.49
CA ARG A 72 -20.73 1.57 -7.34
C ARG A 72 -19.66 0.54 -7.71
N PHE A 73 -18.40 0.96 -7.79
CA PHE A 73 -17.30 0.11 -8.23
C PHE A 73 -17.07 -1.06 -7.27
N LEU A 74 -16.89 -0.81 -5.97
CA LEU A 74 -16.55 -1.89 -5.03
C LEU A 74 -17.76 -2.80 -4.70
N SER A 75 -18.98 -2.26 -4.79
CA SER A 75 -20.21 -3.03 -4.58
C SER A 75 -20.52 -4.02 -5.72
N GLN A 76 -19.90 -3.86 -6.89
CA GLN A 76 -20.07 -4.75 -8.05
C GLN A 76 -19.11 -5.95 -8.07
N GLY A 77 -18.39 -6.21 -6.98
CA GLY A 77 -17.45 -7.32 -6.90
C GLY A 77 -16.11 -7.04 -7.58
N PHE A 78 -15.71 -5.76 -7.66
CA PHE A 78 -14.39 -5.41 -8.16
C PHE A 78 -13.30 -5.97 -7.25
N GLU A 79 -12.33 -6.61 -7.89
CA GLU A 79 -11.16 -7.14 -7.22
C GLU A 79 -10.18 -6.01 -6.88
N ILE A 80 -9.73 -5.99 -5.63
CA ILE A 80 -8.75 -5.00 -5.19
C ILE A 80 -7.39 -5.41 -5.72
N PRO A 81 -6.66 -4.52 -6.42
CA PRO A 81 -5.34 -4.84 -6.94
C PRO A 81 -4.42 -5.37 -5.85
N HIS A 82 -3.75 -6.50 -6.14
CA HIS A 82 -2.88 -7.16 -5.16
C HIS A 82 -1.78 -6.24 -4.63
N HIS A 83 -1.18 -5.42 -5.49
CA HIS A 83 -0.11 -4.48 -5.10
C HIS A 83 -0.60 -3.41 -4.12
N LEU A 84 -1.83 -2.92 -4.30
CA LEU A 84 -2.45 -1.96 -3.38
C LEU A 84 -2.69 -2.62 -2.01
N LEU A 85 -3.27 -3.83 -2.02
CA LEU A 85 -3.52 -4.57 -0.80
C LEU A 85 -2.22 -4.89 -0.03
N GLU A 86 -1.17 -5.29 -0.73
CA GLU A 86 0.15 -5.57 -0.16
C GLU A 86 0.79 -4.32 0.43
N SER A 87 0.73 -3.19 -0.30
CA SER A 87 1.25 -1.90 0.16
C SER A 87 0.53 -1.43 1.43
N LEU A 88 -0.81 -1.48 1.45
CA LEU A 88 -1.60 -1.13 2.62
C LEU A 88 -1.29 -2.03 3.81
N ASN A 89 -1.17 -3.34 3.61
CA ASN A 89 -0.82 -4.28 4.68
C ASN A 89 0.59 -4.05 5.22
N THR A 90 1.55 -3.72 4.35
CA THR A 90 2.93 -3.41 4.76
C THR A 90 2.95 -2.21 5.71
N HIS A 91 2.21 -1.15 5.40
CA HIS A 91 2.11 0.04 6.24
C HIS A 91 1.23 -0.19 7.48
N ALA A 92 0.19 -1.01 7.38
CA ALA A 92 -0.65 -1.38 8.52
C ALA A 92 0.16 -2.11 9.60
N ARG A 93 1.07 -3.01 9.22
CA ARG A 93 1.96 -3.71 10.17
C ARG A 93 2.92 -2.76 10.89
N GLN A 94 3.26 -1.62 10.29
CA GLN A 94 4.06 -0.59 10.95
C GLN A 94 3.28 0.14 12.06
N LEU A 95 1.94 0.19 11.96
CA LEU A 95 1.07 0.73 13.00
C LEU A 95 0.91 -0.28 14.13
N GLU A 96 0.58 -1.51 13.76
CA GLU A 96 0.41 -2.64 14.67
C GLU A 96 0.67 -3.95 13.94
N GLU A 97 1.55 -4.79 14.48
CA GLU A 97 2.00 -6.02 13.84
C GLU A 97 0.87 -7.02 13.55
N SER A 98 -0.15 -7.07 14.41
CA SER A 98 -1.32 -7.93 14.25
C SER A 98 -2.36 -7.40 13.26
N LEU A 99 -2.15 -6.20 12.70
CA LEU A 99 -3.14 -5.53 11.86
C LEU A 99 -3.09 -6.05 10.44
N LEU A 100 -4.11 -6.84 10.08
CA LEU A 100 -4.32 -7.33 8.72
C LEU A 100 -5.50 -6.60 8.07
N ILE A 101 -5.25 -6.00 6.91
CA ILE A 101 -6.25 -5.39 6.06
C ILE A 101 -6.66 -6.40 5.00
N THR A 102 -7.96 -6.70 4.94
CA THR A 102 -8.55 -7.53 3.89
C THR A 102 -9.21 -6.67 2.80
N PRO A 103 -9.44 -7.22 1.59
CA PRO A 103 -10.20 -6.52 0.57
C PRO A 103 -11.58 -6.04 1.04
N ALA A 104 -12.27 -6.84 1.87
CA ALA A 104 -13.55 -6.45 2.45
C ALA A 104 -13.43 -5.21 3.35
N ASN A 105 -12.35 -5.09 4.13
CA ASN A 105 -12.14 -3.89 4.95
C ASN A 105 -12.01 -2.63 4.10
N ILE A 106 -11.31 -2.72 2.97
CA ILE A 106 -11.13 -1.60 2.04
C ILE A 106 -12.46 -1.27 1.36
N GLY A 107 -13.20 -2.28 0.90
CA GLY A 107 -14.55 -2.13 0.34
C GLY A 107 -15.48 -1.37 1.30
N HIS A 108 -15.60 -1.85 2.53
CA HIS A 108 -16.40 -1.21 3.56
C HIS A 108 -15.92 0.21 3.91
N PHE A 109 -14.60 0.43 3.96
CA PHE A 109 -14.04 1.75 4.22
C PHE A 109 -14.42 2.77 3.15
N VAL A 110 -14.24 2.41 1.89
CA VAL A 110 -14.53 3.29 0.75
C VAL A 110 -16.02 3.55 0.63
N ASP A 111 -16.86 2.51 0.70
CA ASP A 111 -18.31 2.65 0.63
C ASP A 111 -18.85 3.52 1.79
N GLY A 112 -18.38 3.26 3.01
CA GLY A 112 -18.69 4.06 4.17
C GLY A 112 -18.28 5.52 4.01
N SER A 113 -17.12 5.80 3.40
CA SER A 113 -16.59 7.17 3.24
C SER A 113 -17.43 8.05 2.31
N PHE A 114 -18.14 7.45 1.36
CA PHE A 114 -18.95 8.14 0.37
C PHE A 114 -20.45 8.04 0.62
N SER A 115 -20.88 7.35 1.67
CA SER A 115 -22.29 7.25 2.04
C SER A 115 -22.93 8.64 2.22
N PRO A 116 -24.11 8.91 1.63
CA PRO A 116 -24.82 10.20 1.76
C PRO A 116 -25.10 10.59 3.22
N LEU A 117 -25.24 9.61 4.11
CA LEU A 117 -25.46 9.82 5.54
C LEU A 117 -24.28 10.55 6.22
N ASN A 118 -23.08 10.50 5.63
CA ASN A 118 -21.91 11.21 6.13
C ASN A 118 -21.79 12.67 5.63
N GLN A 119 -22.79 13.17 4.88
CA GLN A 119 -22.83 14.56 4.40
C GLN A 119 -23.43 15.56 5.41
N SER A 120 -23.90 15.12 6.59
CA SER A 120 -24.42 16.06 7.59
C SER A 120 -23.27 16.89 8.19
N GLU A 121 -23.11 18.12 7.71
CA GLU A 121 -22.19 19.11 8.26
C GLU A 121 -22.54 19.37 9.73
N GLY A 122 -21.58 19.28 10.66
CA GLY A 122 -21.85 19.71 12.04
C GLY A 122 -21.16 18.98 13.20
N THR A 123 -20.00 18.36 13.01
CA THR A 123 -19.19 17.95 14.18
C THR A 123 -17.77 18.48 14.05
N GLU A 124 -17.47 19.45 14.91
CA GLU A 124 -16.16 20.10 15.06
C GLU A 124 -15.05 19.06 15.16
N SER A 125 -14.21 18.99 14.12
CA SER A 125 -13.09 18.07 14.05
C SER A 125 -11.81 18.74 14.55
N PHE A 126 -11.05 18.00 15.36
CA PHE A 126 -9.77 18.39 15.97
C PHE A 126 -8.72 18.86 14.93
N ASP A 127 -7.87 19.79 15.39
CA ASP A 127 -6.90 20.64 14.70
C ASP A 127 -6.29 20.14 13.37
N GLN A 128 -6.36 21.02 12.38
CA GLN A 128 -5.76 20.91 11.04
C GLN A 128 -4.22 20.87 11.05
N ASN A 129 -3.59 20.90 12.23
CA ASN A 129 -2.14 21.04 12.39
C ASN A 129 -1.37 19.71 12.46
N ILE A 130 -2.02 18.55 12.62
CA ILE A 130 -1.30 17.25 12.66
C ILE A 130 -0.76 16.85 11.27
N PHE A 131 -1.51 17.17 10.22
CA PHE A 131 -1.20 16.84 8.83
C PHE A 131 -0.67 18.04 8.03
N GLY A 132 -0.45 19.17 8.69
CA GLY A 132 -0.11 20.43 8.05
C GLY A 132 1.26 20.40 7.35
N LYS A 133 1.21 20.40 6.01
CA LYS A 133 2.24 20.86 5.05
C LYS A 133 3.49 19.97 4.87
N ARG A 134 3.39 18.92 4.06
CA ARG A 134 4.50 18.53 3.17
C ARG A 134 4.06 18.61 1.70
N ARG A 135 4.89 19.29 0.92
CA ARG A 135 4.69 19.60 -0.51
C ARG A 135 4.57 18.30 -1.29
N ARG A 136 3.57 18.20 -2.17
CA ARG A 136 3.59 17.25 -3.27
C ARG A 136 4.80 17.62 -4.13
N VAL A 137 5.91 16.91 -3.97
CA VAL A 137 6.89 16.80 -5.05
C VAL A 137 6.31 15.74 -5.97
N MET A 138 5.47 16.20 -6.91
CA MET A 138 5.14 15.39 -8.07
C MET A 138 6.47 15.11 -8.76
N HIS A 139 6.89 13.85 -8.78
CA HIS A 139 8.02 13.42 -9.57
C HIS A 139 7.52 13.42 -11.04
N GLU A 140 7.55 14.58 -11.68
CA GLU A 140 7.42 14.66 -13.14
C GLU A 140 8.57 13.84 -13.72
N LYS A 141 8.23 12.68 -14.30
CA LYS A 141 9.12 11.97 -15.21
C LYS A 141 9.27 12.83 -16.45
N LYS A 142 10.30 13.68 -16.43
CA LYS A 142 10.76 14.42 -17.60
C LYS A 142 11.43 13.41 -18.53
N LEU A 143 10.69 13.03 -19.58
CA LEU A 143 11.27 12.42 -20.77
C LEU A 143 12.10 13.50 -21.46
N ASP A 144 13.41 13.48 -21.22
CA ASP A 144 14.35 14.23 -22.04
C ASP A 144 14.90 13.27 -23.09
N GLU A 145 14.28 13.35 -24.25
CA GLU A 145 14.76 12.96 -25.56
C GLU A 145 15.77 14.03 -26.00
N GLU A 146 17.08 13.74 -26.00
CA GLU A 146 17.99 14.39 -26.95
C GLU A 146 19.24 13.56 -27.24
N ASN A 147 19.47 13.48 -28.54
CA ASN A 147 20.44 12.75 -29.32
C ASN A 147 21.68 13.64 -29.54
N VAL A 148 22.88 13.24 -29.10
CA VAL A 148 24.13 13.80 -29.67
C VAL A 148 25.21 12.73 -29.81
N THR A 149 25.58 12.56 -31.07
CA THR A 149 26.60 11.71 -31.65
C THR A 149 28.02 12.28 -31.45
N ALA A 150 28.97 11.39 -31.07
CA ALA A 150 30.43 11.40 -31.33
C ALA A 150 31.33 12.45 -30.61
N PRO A 151 32.69 12.29 -30.58
CA PRO A 151 33.53 11.19 -31.07
C PRO A 151 34.49 10.58 -30.03
N ILE A 152 35.05 9.45 -30.44
CA ILE A 152 36.07 8.62 -29.80
C ILE A 152 37.39 9.40 -29.66
N THR A 153 38.03 9.33 -28.50
CA THR A 153 39.47 9.58 -28.35
C THR A 153 40.14 8.46 -27.58
N GLU A 154 41.08 7.81 -28.26
CA GLU A 154 42.03 6.85 -27.73
C GLU A 154 43.02 7.56 -26.79
N SER A 155 43.17 7.09 -25.54
CA SER A 155 44.43 7.13 -24.81
C SER A 155 44.36 6.31 -23.51
N ASP A 156 45.16 5.25 -23.48
CA ASP A 156 45.87 4.73 -22.32
C ASP A 156 45.12 4.39 -21.03
N VAL A 157 44.63 3.14 -20.94
CA VAL A 157 44.71 2.38 -19.68
C VAL A 157 45.22 0.97 -19.96
N LYS A 158 46.55 0.86 -19.97
CA LYS A 158 47.30 -0.37 -19.87
C LYS A 158 47.19 -0.90 -18.43
N VAL A 159 46.21 -1.76 -18.16
CA VAL A 159 46.23 -2.60 -16.95
C VAL A 159 46.20 -4.07 -17.36
N ARG A 160 47.39 -4.66 -17.30
CA ARG A 160 47.61 -6.10 -17.20
C ARG A 160 46.78 -6.63 -16.04
N LEU A 161 45.83 -7.53 -16.30
CA LEU A 161 45.42 -8.52 -15.33
C LEU A 161 45.67 -9.91 -15.91
N SER A 162 46.63 -10.54 -15.25
CA SER A 162 47.15 -11.87 -15.48
C SER A 162 46.11 -12.91 -15.10
N VAL A 163 46.13 -13.97 -15.90
CA VAL A 163 45.51 -15.28 -15.72
C VAL A 163 45.84 -15.92 -14.36
N SER A 164 44.87 -16.57 -13.74
CA SER A 164 45.01 -17.80 -12.93
C SER A 164 43.61 -18.41 -12.77
N SER A 165 43.30 -19.49 -13.49
CA SER A 165 43.26 -20.89 -12.99
C SER A 165 42.42 -21.02 -11.72
N ALA A 166 41.20 -21.57 -11.82
CA ALA A 166 40.88 -23.00 -11.81
C ALA A 166 40.94 -23.58 -10.39
N GLU A 167 39.81 -24.08 -9.88
CA GLU A 167 39.70 -25.43 -9.28
C GLU A 167 38.26 -25.77 -8.87
N ASP A 168 37.89 -27.00 -9.25
CA ASP A 168 36.70 -27.78 -8.92
C ASP A 168 36.51 -28.00 -7.41
N VAL A 169 35.26 -28.06 -6.93
CA VAL A 169 34.81 -28.96 -5.82
C VAL A 169 33.30 -29.22 -5.97
N SER A 170 32.92 -30.36 -6.52
CA SER A 170 32.36 -31.55 -5.85
C SER A 170 30.93 -31.46 -5.30
N THR A 171 30.06 -32.20 -6.01
CA THR A 171 28.95 -33.06 -5.56
C THR A 171 28.85 -33.42 -4.06
N ASN A 172 27.62 -33.42 -3.54
CA ASN A 172 26.94 -34.50 -2.77
C ASN A 172 25.46 -34.10 -2.56
N HIS A 173 24.43 -34.79 -3.06
CA HIS A 173 23.89 -36.14 -2.77
C HIS A 173 23.03 -36.18 -1.49
N LYS A 174 21.84 -36.81 -1.60
CA LYS A 174 21.01 -37.46 -0.52
C LYS A 174 20.05 -36.51 0.23
N ASP A 175 18.81 -36.82 0.57
CA ASP A 175 18.05 -38.08 0.58
C ASP A 175 16.54 -37.81 0.76
N LEU A 176 15.73 -38.71 0.19
CA LEU A 176 14.53 -39.36 0.76
C LEU A 176 13.67 -38.62 1.79
N PHE A 177 12.38 -38.42 1.49
CA PHE A 177 11.33 -38.84 2.42
C PHE A 177 10.08 -39.35 1.68
N LEU A 178 9.87 -40.66 1.82
CA LEU A 178 8.63 -41.41 1.60
C LEU A 178 7.55 -40.85 2.56
N GLY A 179 6.29 -40.71 2.17
CA GLY A 179 5.32 -41.80 2.15
C GLY A 179 4.28 -41.60 3.26
N GLY A 180 3.00 -41.64 2.92
CA GLY A 180 1.92 -41.46 3.90
C GLY A 180 0.52 -41.57 3.29
N VAL A 181 0.18 -42.76 2.79
CA VAL A 181 -1.21 -43.16 2.49
C VAL A 181 -1.84 -43.61 3.80
N VAL A 182 -2.96 -43.00 4.20
CA VAL A 182 -3.87 -43.58 5.20
C VAL A 182 -5.26 -43.62 4.58
N LYS A 183 -5.67 -44.83 4.18
CA LYS A 183 -7.07 -45.23 4.05
C LYS A 183 -7.54 -45.68 5.43
N THR A 184 -8.71 -45.23 5.87
CA THR A 184 -9.54 -45.97 6.81
C THR A 184 -10.98 -45.86 6.33
N GLU A 185 -11.44 -46.98 5.81
CA GLU A 185 -12.84 -47.35 5.63
C GLU A 185 -13.50 -47.66 6.98
N GLU A 186 -14.82 -47.80 6.90
CA GLU A 186 -15.76 -48.52 7.78
C GLU A 186 -16.56 -47.70 8.80
N PRO A 187 -17.75 -48.20 9.19
CA PRO A 187 -18.69 -49.10 8.48
C PRO A 187 -20.06 -48.45 8.21
#